data_AF-A0A933C1B7-F1
#
_entry.id   AF-A0A933C1B7-F1
#
_cell.length_a   1.000
_cell.length_b   1.000
_cell.length_c   1.000
_cell.angle_alpha   90.00
_cell.angle_beta   90.00
_cell.angle_gamma   90.00
#
_symmetry.space_group_name_H-M   'P 1'
#
loop_
_entity.id
_entity.type
_entity.pdbx_description
1 polymer ?
#
loop_
_entity_poly.entity_id
_entity_poly.type
_entity_poly.pdbx_seq_one_letter_code
_entity_poly.pdbx_strand_id
1 'polypeptide(L)'
;MLLARRWALTGAVLAALAAGAVPPLFSQEPTPTDTAAVLLNVAQQLETEGRTELAEALFALILRRWPDSAAARTVGERLARLRATRIDRSGRVELIVWSTLYGLWLGFAVPAALGADDPEPYGLGLLVGGPLGFFASKSYSERRAMSDGQAGVITFGGNWGTWQAFGWREVFDWGEREQCYTYDSQRSCYETDPSTETVFTTLVLGGLAGLATAAAFARKDITAGTSTLVNFGALWGSWYGVASSVVFDVEDGDQTLAWTLVGGNAGLLAMAVIAPRWQISRARARLISIAGVAGLVGGFGLDLLAQPESEEMVLLIPMITSAAGLVAGAQWTKDYDARQRGRFENGAGDALLELRDGRLSFGGASPGPVLLPERGRDGRLRWSPGVKLTLVQATF
;
A
#
# COMPACT_ATOMS: atom_id res chain seq x y z
N MET A 1 -40.22 -20.88 21.90
CA MET A 1 -41.21 -20.83 20.80
C MET A 1 -40.61 -20.62 19.39
N LEU A 2 -39.51 -19.87 19.21
CA LEU A 2 -38.90 -19.64 17.88
C LEU A 2 -38.21 -20.88 17.25
N LEU A 3 -37.70 -21.81 18.07
CA LEU A 3 -37.09 -23.06 17.58
C LEU A 3 -38.12 -24.01 16.96
N ALA A 4 -39.30 -24.18 17.57
CA ALA A 4 -40.36 -25.05 17.04
C ALA A 4 -40.89 -24.59 15.67
N ARG A 5 -40.88 -23.27 15.41
CA ARG A 5 -41.31 -22.68 14.14
C ARG A 5 -40.31 -22.93 12.99
N ARG A 6 -39.01 -23.06 13.30
CA ARG A 6 -37.98 -23.42 12.32
C ARG A 6 -38.09 -24.87 11.88
N TRP A 7 -38.31 -25.80 12.81
CA TRP A 7 -38.46 -27.22 12.49
C TRP A 7 -39.73 -27.53 11.68
N ALA A 8 -40.82 -26.78 11.90
CA ALA A 8 -42.04 -26.92 11.10
C ALA A 8 -41.85 -26.44 9.64
N LEU A 9 -41.03 -25.39 9.41
CA LEU A 9 -40.72 -24.90 8.07
C LEU A 9 -39.77 -25.83 7.31
N THR A 10 -38.76 -26.41 7.96
CA THR A 10 -37.91 -27.44 7.33
C THR A 10 -38.68 -28.72 7.01
N GLY A 11 -39.61 -29.12 7.89
CA GLY A 11 -40.49 -30.28 7.67
C GLY A 11 -41.44 -30.08 6.49
N ALA A 12 -42.04 -28.90 6.34
CA ALA A 12 -42.95 -28.60 5.24
C ALA A 12 -42.25 -28.54 3.87
N VAL A 13 -41.02 -28.04 3.80
CA VAL A 13 -40.22 -28.02 2.55
C VAL A 13 -39.80 -29.43 2.14
N LEU A 14 -39.39 -30.27 3.10
CA LEU A 14 -39.06 -31.68 2.83
C LEU A 14 -40.29 -32.52 2.46
N ALA A 15 -41.46 -32.25 3.04
CA ALA A 15 -42.70 -32.93 2.68
C ALA A 15 -43.25 -32.49 1.31
N ALA A 16 -43.10 -31.21 0.95
CA ALA A 16 -43.46 -30.72 -0.39
C ALA A 16 -42.53 -31.29 -1.49
N LEU A 17 -41.26 -31.57 -1.16
CA LEU A 17 -40.33 -32.25 -2.06
C LEU A 17 -40.64 -33.76 -2.21
N ALA A 18 -41.29 -34.38 -1.23
CA ALA A 18 -41.59 -35.81 -1.24
C ALA A 18 -42.97 -36.16 -1.86
N ALA A 19 -43.93 -35.23 -1.87
CA ALA A 19 -45.29 -35.48 -2.36
C ALA A 19 -45.57 -34.93 -3.77
N GLY A 20 -44.63 -34.18 -4.36
CA GLY A 20 -44.72 -33.75 -5.75
C GLY A 20 -44.43 -34.90 -6.69
N ALA A 21 -45.47 -35.55 -7.21
CA ALA A 21 -45.39 -36.37 -8.42
C ALA A 21 -45.01 -35.44 -9.59
N VAL A 22 -43.72 -35.14 -9.71
CA VAL A 22 -43.17 -34.47 -10.87
C VAL A 22 -43.34 -35.45 -12.02
N PRO A 23 -44.14 -35.16 -13.06
CA PRO A 23 -44.16 -35.99 -14.25
C PRO A 23 -42.72 -36.15 -14.74
N PRO A 24 -42.33 -37.26 -15.38
CA PRO A 24 -40.98 -37.47 -15.88
C PRO A 24 -40.66 -36.39 -16.93
N LEU A 25 -40.24 -35.23 -16.45
CA LEU A 25 -39.63 -34.17 -17.22
C LEU A 25 -38.30 -34.77 -17.63
N PHE A 26 -38.29 -35.22 -18.88
CA PHE A 26 -37.15 -35.54 -19.71
C PHE A 26 -35.80 -35.50 -18.97
N SER A 27 -35.18 -36.67 -18.85
CA SER A 27 -33.80 -36.90 -18.44
C SER A 27 -32.81 -36.25 -19.41
N GLN A 28 -32.91 -34.94 -19.62
CA GLN A 28 -31.87 -34.18 -20.28
C GLN A 28 -30.79 -33.96 -19.23
N GLU A 29 -29.69 -34.69 -19.39
CA GLU A 29 -28.47 -34.40 -18.64
C GLU A 29 -28.15 -32.91 -18.79
N PRO A 30 -28.03 -32.16 -17.68
CA PRO A 30 -27.81 -30.73 -17.74
C PRO A 30 -26.57 -30.47 -18.58
N THR A 31 -26.71 -29.62 -19.61
CA THR A 31 -25.55 -29.33 -20.44
C THR A 31 -24.52 -28.54 -19.62
N PRO A 32 -23.23 -28.63 -19.94
CA PRO A 32 -22.20 -27.81 -19.30
C PRO A 32 -22.53 -26.31 -19.30
N THR A 33 -23.23 -25.84 -20.34
CA THR A 33 -23.68 -24.46 -20.50
C THR A 33 -24.77 -24.08 -19.48
N ASP A 34 -25.72 -24.98 -19.22
CA ASP A 34 -26.80 -24.76 -18.24
C ASP A 34 -26.22 -24.67 -16.82
N THR A 35 -25.22 -25.50 -16.52
CA THR A 35 -24.51 -25.47 -15.23
C THR A 35 -23.80 -24.13 -15.01
N ALA A 36 -23.08 -23.63 -16.04
CA ALA A 36 -22.40 -22.33 -15.97
C ALA A 36 -23.39 -21.17 -15.76
N ALA A 37 -24.56 -21.23 -16.38
CA ALA A 37 -25.62 -20.24 -16.20
C ALA A 37 -26.21 -20.26 -14.78
N VAL A 38 -26.46 -21.45 -14.20
CA VAL A 38 -26.90 -21.57 -12.80
C VAL A 38 -25.86 -21.00 -11.84
N LEU A 39 -24.58 -21.32 -12.03
CA LEU A 39 -23.50 -20.79 -11.19
C LEU A 39 -23.36 -19.27 -11.32
N LEU A 40 -23.55 -18.71 -12.52
CA LEU A 40 -23.57 -17.26 -12.72
C LEU A 40 -24.70 -16.61 -11.92
N ASN A 41 -25.91 -17.17 -11.95
CA ASN A 41 -27.04 -16.66 -11.18
C ASN A 41 -26.77 -16.74 -9.66
N VAL A 42 -26.20 -17.84 -9.18
CA VAL A 42 -25.82 -17.99 -7.76
C VAL A 42 -24.75 -16.96 -7.39
N ALA A 43 -23.74 -16.76 -8.24
CA ALA A 43 -22.69 -15.76 -8.00
C ALA A 43 -23.26 -14.34 -7.96
N GLN A 44 -24.19 -13.99 -8.85
CA GLN A 44 -24.89 -12.71 -8.84
C GLN A 44 -25.76 -12.55 -7.59
N GLN A 45 -26.44 -13.61 -7.14
CA GLN A 45 -27.20 -13.58 -5.90
C GLN A 45 -26.27 -13.32 -4.70
N LEU A 46 -25.15 -14.05 -4.60
CA LEU A 46 -24.17 -13.84 -3.55
C LEU A 46 -23.59 -12.42 -3.58
N GLU A 47 -23.37 -11.85 -4.76
CA GLU A 47 -22.95 -10.45 -4.93
C GLU A 47 -24.01 -9.50 -4.36
N THR A 48 -25.31 -9.70 -4.68
CA THR A 48 -26.41 -8.88 -4.12
C THR A 48 -26.58 -9.04 -2.61
N GLU A 49 -26.24 -10.20 -2.06
CA GLU A 49 -26.20 -10.46 -0.61
C GLU A 49 -24.96 -9.88 0.08
N GLY A 50 -24.05 -9.23 -0.66
CA GLY A 50 -22.81 -8.66 -0.15
C GLY A 50 -21.69 -9.68 0.08
N ARG A 51 -21.90 -10.95 -0.29
CA ARG A 51 -20.91 -12.05 -0.19
C ARG A 51 -19.94 -12.04 -1.37
N THR A 52 -19.26 -10.90 -1.54
CA THR A 52 -18.41 -10.60 -2.70
C THR A 52 -17.26 -11.59 -2.90
N GLU A 53 -16.63 -12.09 -1.84
CA GLU A 53 -15.55 -13.10 -1.95
C GLU A 53 -16.04 -14.42 -2.55
N LEU A 54 -17.20 -14.91 -2.11
CA LEU A 54 -17.80 -16.14 -2.65
C LEU A 54 -18.28 -15.95 -4.09
N ALA A 55 -18.85 -14.78 -4.40
CA ALA A 55 -19.23 -14.43 -5.77
C ALA A 55 -18.00 -14.41 -6.69
N GLU A 56 -16.89 -13.79 -6.26
CA GLU A 56 -15.63 -13.78 -7.02
C GLU A 56 -15.04 -15.18 -7.21
N ALA A 57 -15.11 -16.04 -6.18
CA ALA A 57 -14.67 -17.42 -6.29
C ALA A 57 -15.49 -18.20 -7.33
N LEU A 58 -16.82 -18.01 -7.36
CA LEU A 58 -17.68 -18.62 -8.37
C LEU A 58 -17.43 -18.05 -9.77
N PHE A 59 -17.23 -16.74 -9.89
CA PHE A 59 -16.85 -16.12 -11.15
C PHE A 59 -15.53 -16.69 -11.70
N ALA A 60 -14.51 -16.83 -10.85
CA ALA A 60 -13.25 -17.46 -11.22
C ALA A 60 -13.45 -18.93 -11.64
N LEU A 61 -14.30 -19.68 -10.93
CA LEU A 61 -14.65 -21.05 -11.27
C LEU A 61 -15.32 -21.13 -12.66
N ILE A 62 -16.26 -20.22 -12.96
CA ILE A 62 -16.97 -20.18 -14.24
C ILE A 62 -15.99 -19.95 -15.39
N LEU A 63 -15.13 -18.93 -15.27
CA LEU A 63 -14.10 -18.62 -16.28
C LEU A 63 -13.14 -19.79 -16.52
N ARG A 64 -12.78 -20.49 -15.46
CA ARG A 64 -11.83 -21.61 -15.54
C ARG A 64 -12.45 -22.86 -16.15
N ARG A 65 -13.66 -23.23 -15.72
CA ARG A 65 -14.28 -24.51 -16.09
C ARG A 65 -15.06 -24.43 -17.40
N TRP A 66 -15.57 -23.26 -17.76
CA TRP A 66 -16.37 -23.06 -18.98
C TRP A 66 -15.97 -21.78 -19.73
N PRO A 67 -14.71 -21.63 -20.17
CA PRO A 67 -14.19 -20.39 -20.76
C PRO A 67 -14.97 -19.92 -22.01
N ASP A 68 -15.48 -20.87 -22.80
CA ASP A 68 -16.21 -20.58 -24.04
C ASP A 68 -17.71 -20.34 -23.85
N SER A 69 -18.21 -20.45 -22.60
CA SER A 69 -19.64 -20.26 -22.32
C SER A 69 -20.05 -18.79 -22.40
N ALA A 70 -21.33 -18.53 -22.72
CA ALA A 70 -21.88 -17.19 -22.63
C ALA A 70 -21.78 -16.60 -21.21
N ALA A 71 -21.88 -17.46 -20.18
CA ALA A 71 -21.68 -17.07 -18.79
C ALA A 71 -20.26 -16.56 -18.53
N ALA A 72 -19.23 -17.25 -19.04
CA ALA A 72 -17.83 -16.82 -18.87
C ALA A 72 -17.55 -15.43 -19.48
N ARG A 73 -18.11 -15.12 -20.65
CA ARG A 73 -17.98 -13.76 -21.24
C ARG A 73 -18.58 -12.68 -20.32
N THR A 74 -19.80 -12.91 -19.84
CA THR A 74 -20.48 -12.01 -18.88
C THR A 74 -19.67 -11.84 -17.60
N VAL A 75 -19.12 -12.93 -17.08
CA VAL A 75 -18.27 -12.92 -15.90
C VAL A 75 -16.98 -12.13 -16.14
N GLY A 76 -16.34 -12.27 -17.29
CA GLY A 76 -15.13 -11.51 -17.65
C GLY A 76 -15.36 -10.00 -17.59
N GLU A 77 -16.45 -9.53 -18.20
CA GLU A 77 -16.85 -8.11 -18.14
C GLU A 77 -17.23 -7.66 -16.73
N ARG A 78 -17.87 -8.53 -15.93
CA ARG A 78 -18.27 -8.23 -14.55
C ARG A 78 -17.05 -8.13 -13.64
N LEU A 79 -16.11 -9.07 -13.71
CA LEU A 79 -14.87 -9.06 -12.94
C LEU A 79 -13.97 -7.89 -13.33
N ALA A 80 -13.90 -7.52 -14.61
CA ALA A 80 -13.19 -6.32 -15.04
C ALA A 80 -13.77 -5.07 -14.36
N ARG A 81 -15.10 -4.93 -14.32
CA ARG A 81 -15.78 -3.85 -13.60
C ARG A 81 -15.55 -3.90 -12.09
N LEU A 82 -15.69 -5.07 -11.45
CA LEU A 82 -15.48 -5.22 -10.01
C LEU A 82 -14.04 -4.90 -9.59
N ARG A 83 -13.05 -5.31 -10.39
CA ARG A 83 -11.65 -4.95 -10.18
C ARG A 83 -11.45 -3.44 -10.30
N ALA A 84 -12.03 -2.79 -11.31
CA ALA A 84 -12.00 -1.34 -11.43
C ALA A 84 -12.60 -0.65 -10.19
N THR A 85 -13.74 -1.11 -9.68
CA THR A 85 -14.38 -0.56 -8.48
C THR A 85 -13.59 -0.84 -7.20
N ARG A 86 -12.92 -1.99 -7.07
CA ARG A 86 -12.08 -2.31 -5.90
C ARG A 86 -10.81 -1.45 -5.89
N ILE A 87 -10.18 -1.27 -7.04
CA ILE A 87 -9.01 -0.38 -7.22
C ILE A 87 -9.38 1.05 -6.81
N ASP A 88 -10.59 1.49 -7.14
CA ASP A 88 -11.11 2.81 -6.76
C ASP A 88 -11.33 2.97 -5.24
N ARG A 89 -11.84 1.94 -4.56
CA ARG A 89 -12.12 2.01 -3.11
C ARG A 89 -10.87 2.05 -2.24
N SER A 90 -9.83 1.28 -2.58
CA SER A 90 -8.62 1.17 -1.76
C SER A 90 -7.84 2.50 -1.75
N GLY A 91 -7.61 3.11 -2.91
CA GLY A 91 -6.95 4.42 -3.02
C GLY A 91 -7.75 5.52 -2.32
N ARG A 92 -9.08 5.47 -2.40
CA ARG A 92 -9.96 6.38 -1.66
C ARG A 92 -9.78 6.27 -0.14
N VAL A 93 -9.78 5.06 0.42
CA VAL A 93 -9.61 4.85 1.86
C VAL A 93 -8.23 5.32 2.31
N GLU A 94 -7.18 4.97 1.56
CA GLU A 94 -5.81 5.42 1.82
C GLU A 94 -5.71 6.95 1.88
N LEU A 95 -6.26 7.64 0.87
CA LEU A 95 -6.24 9.10 0.82
C LEU A 95 -7.03 9.75 1.96
N ILE A 96 -8.18 9.19 2.35
CA ILE A 96 -8.99 9.72 3.46
C ILE A 96 -8.26 9.58 4.78
N VAL A 97 -7.69 8.40 5.06
CA VAL A 97 -6.95 8.16 6.31
C VAL A 97 -5.74 9.10 6.37
N TRP A 98 -4.92 9.13 5.32
CA TRP A 98 -3.75 10.02 5.29
C TRP A 98 -4.14 11.49 5.40
N SER A 99 -5.14 11.97 4.66
CA SER A 99 -5.55 13.38 4.69
C SER A 99 -6.11 13.79 6.05
N THR A 100 -6.76 12.87 6.77
CA THR A 100 -7.21 13.12 8.15
C THR A 100 -6.01 13.31 9.08
N LEU A 101 -5.01 12.43 8.99
CA LEU A 101 -3.78 12.53 9.79
C LEU A 101 -2.96 13.77 9.41
N TYR A 102 -2.84 14.06 8.12
CA TYR A 102 -2.15 15.25 7.62
C TYR A 102 -2.90 16.53 7.99
N GLY A 103 -4.23 16.49 8.01
CA GLY A 103 -5.08 17.57 8.50
C GLY A 103 -4.89 17.83 10.00
N LEU A 104 -4.73 16.79 10.83
CA LEU A 104 -4.36 16.94 12.23
C LEU A 104 -2.97 17.57 12.38
N TRP A 105 -2.00 17.08 11.60
CA TRP A 105 -0.65 17.67 11.58
C TRP A 105 -0.69 19.15 11.18
N LEU A 106 -1.42 19.53 10.13
CA LEU A 106 -1.63 20.93 9.75
C LEU A 106 -2.37 21.73 10.84
N GLY A 107 -3.31 21.11 11.55
CA GLY A 107 -3.99 21.71 12.68
C GLY A 107 -3.04 22.12 13.81
N PHE A 108 -1.92 21.42 13.97
CA PHE A 108 -0.85 21.79 14.89
C PHE A 108 0.18 22.75 14.24
N ALA A 109 0.60 22.44 13.01
CA ALA A 109 1.68 23.14 12.33
C ALA A 109 1.31 24.57 11.92
N VAL A 110 0.06 24.84 11.53
CA VAL A 110 -0.37 26.18 11.10
C VAL A 110 -0.35 27.17 12.28
N PRO A 111 -0.92 26.89 13.47
CA PRO A 111 -0.73 27.75 14.63
C PRO A 111 0.74 28.01 14.98
N ALA A 112 1.60 26.97 14.95
CA ALA A 112 3.03 27.14 15.19
C ALA A 112 3.69 28.06 14.15
N ALA A 113 3.32 27.90 12.87
CA ALA A 113 3.76 28.76 11.77
C ALA A 113 3.25 30.20 11.87
N LEU A 114 2.25 30.47 12.71
CA LEU A 114 1.72 31.82 12.97
C LEU A 114 2.23 32.40 14.29
N GLY A 115 3.19 31.74 14.96
CA GLY A 115 3.74 32.20 16.23
C GLY A 115 2.77 32.10 17.39
N ALA A 116 1.85 31.12 17.38
CA ALA A 116 0.96 30.91 18.52
C ALA A 116 1.73 30.38 19.74
N ASP A 117 1.73 31.15 20.83
CA ASP A 117 2.33 30.75 22.10
C ASP A 117 1.31 30.09 23.05
N ASP A 118 0.03 30.40 22.87
CA ASP A 118 -1.06 29.89 23.70
C ASP A 118 -1.53 28.49 23.22
N PRO A 119 -2.00 27.61 24.13
CA PRO A 119 -2.51 26.28 23.75
C PRO A 119 -3.84 26.30 22.98
N GLU A 120 -4.63 27.37 23.08
CA GLU A 120 -5.97 27.48 22.47
C GLU A 120 -5.93 27.40 20.93
N PRO A 121 -5.06 28.14 20.20
CA PRO A 121 -4.88 27.97 18.76
C PRO A 121 -4.58 26.52 18.33
N TYR A 122 -3.74 25.79 19.07
CA TYR A 122 -3.42 24.39 18.78
C TYR A 122 -4.63 23.47 19.01
N GLY A 123 -5.35 23.67 20.12
CA GLY A 123 -6.57 22.94 20.40
C GLY A 123 -7.64 23.14 19.32
N LEU A 124 -7.86 24.39 18.91
CA LEU A 124 -8.78 24.73 17.82
C LEU A 124 -8.31 24.14 16.49
N GLY A 125 -7.02 24.27 16.19
CA GLY A 125 -6.42 23.75 14.97
C GLY A 125 -6.56 22.23 14.85
N LEU A 126 -6.33 21.47 15.93
CA LEU A 126 -6.54 20.01 15.96
C LEU A 126 -8.02 19.64 15.80
N LEU A 127 -8.93 20.37 16.45
CA LEU A 127 -10.38 20.14 16.35
C LEU A 127 -10.91 20.35 14.93
N VAL A 128 -10.35 21.32 14.18
CA VAL A 128 -10.78 21.64 12.81
C VAL A 128 -10.00 20.85 11.77
N GLY A 129 -8.69 20.68 11.95
CA GLY A 129 -7.76 20.15 10.95
C GLY A 129 -8.06 18.72 10.54
N GLY A 130 -8.28 17.81 11.52
CA GLY A 130 -8.61 16.42 11.25
C GLY A 130 -9.92 16.26 10.44
N PRO A 131 -11.05 16.81 10.92
CA PRO A 131 -12.31 16.81 10.17
C PRO A 131 -12.19 17.46 8.78
N LEU A 132 -11.49 18.58 8.66
CA LEU A 132 -11.29 19.25 7.37
C LEU A 132 -10.53 18.35 6.39
N GLY A 133 -9.47 17.67 6.84
CA GLY A 133 -8.72 16.69 6.05
C GLY A 133 -9.60 15.51 5.61
N PHE A 134 -10.43 14.98 6.50
CA PHE A 134 -11.40 13.91 6.19
C PHE A 134 -12.42 14.36 5.14
N PHE A 135 -13.09 15.49 5.35
CA PHE A 135 -14.16 15.95 4.44
C PHE A 135 -13.63 16.42 3.09
N ALA A 136 -12.47 17.09 3.06
CA ALA A 136 -11.82 17.50 1.81
C ALA A 136 -11.45 16.29 0.94
N SER A 137 -10.78 15.29 1.52
CA SER A 137 -10.39 14.07 0.80
C SER A 137 -11.59 13.21 0.40
N LYS A 138 -12.62 13.11 1.26
CA LYS A 138 -13.88 12.45 0.91
C LYS A 138 -14.56 13.12 -0.27
N SER A 139 -14.70 14.46 -0.25
CA SER A 139 -15.32 15.20 -1.34
C SER A 139 -14.51 15.09 -2.63
N TYR A 140 -13.18 15.14 -2.54
CA TYR A 140 -12.27 14.98 -3.67
C TYR A 140 -12.40 13.60 -4.32
N SER A 141 -12.40 12.54 -3.50
CA SER A 141 -12.51 11.14 -3.96
C SER A 141 -13.92 10.74 -4.41
N GLU A 142 -14.97 11.47 -4.04
CA GLU A 142 -16.33 11.24 -4.59
C GLU A 142 -16.49 11.78 -6.01
N ARG A 143 -15.72 12.82 -6.36
CA ARG A 143 -15.76 13.45 -7.69
C ARG A 143 -14.84 12.77 -8.70
N ARG A 144 -13.87 11.98 -8.23
CA ARG A 144 -12.87 11.32 -9.07
C ARG A 144 -12.59 9.93 -8.54
N ALA A 145 -12.74 8.93 -9.41
CA ALA A 145 -12.24 7.60 -9.11
C ALA A 145 -10.73 7.69 -8.84
N MET A 146 -10.28 7.14 -7.72
CA MET A 146 -8.91 7.27 -7.22
C MET A 146 -8.25 5.91 -7.14
N SER A 147 -7.29 5.65 -8.03
CA SER A 147 -6.50 4.43 -7.94
C SER A 147 -5.57 4.50 -6.72
N ASP A 148 -5.18 3.32 -6.22
CA ASP A 148 -4.09 3.13 -5.27
C ASP A 148 -2.80 3.90 -5.63
N GLY A 149 -2.45 3.97 -6.92
CA GLY A 149 -1.24 4.67 -7.35
C GLY A 149 -1.39 6.19 -7.32
N GLN A 150 -2.58 6.69 -7.66
CA GLN A 150 -2.89 8.12 -7.59
C GLN A 150 -2.94 8.61 -6.14
N ALA A 151 -3.61 7.86 -5.26
CA ALA A 151 -3.62 8.14 -3.83
C ALA A 151 -2.19 8.13 -3.26
N GLY A 152 -1.41 7.08 -3.55
CA GLY A 152 -0.02 6.97 -3.09
C GLY A 152 0.89 8.10 -3.57
N VAL A 153 0.69 8.63 -4.78
CA VAL A 153 1.45 9.80 -5.26
C VAL A 153 1.05 11.07 -4.51
N ILE A 154 -0.24 11.30 -4.26
CA ILE A 154 -0.73 12.47 -3.52
C ILE A 154 -0.19 12.46 -2.08
N THR A 155 -0.30 11.33 -1.37
CA THR A 155 0.16 11.20 0.02
C THR A 155 1.68 11.34 0.10
N PHE A 156 2.42 10.70 -0.82
CA PHE A 156 3.86 10.83 -0.91
C PHE A 156 4.29 12.28 -1.21
N GLY A 157 3.62 12.96 -2.15
CA GLY A 157 3.94 14.34 -2.50
C GLY A 157 3.84 15.31 -1.33
N GLY A 158 2.81 15.17 -0.49
CA GLY A 158 2.68 15.98 0.73
C GLY A 158 3.83 15.74 1.71
N ASN A 159 4.11 14.47 2.02
CA ASN A 159 5.20 14.11 2.95
C ASN A 159 6.58 14.52 2.40
N TRP A 160 6.83 14.26 1.11
CA TRP A 160 8.08 14.58 0.44
C TRP A 160 8.30 16.10 0.35
N GLY A 161 7.23 16.86 0.05
CA GLY A 161 7.28 18.31 0.04
C GLY A 161 7.63 18.90 1.41
N THR A 162 7.04 18.37 2.49
CA THR A 162 7.37 18.76 3.86
C THR A 162 8.83 18.44 4.20
N TRP A 163 9.31 17.24 3.87
CA TRP A 163 10.71 16.84 4.08
C TRP A 163 11.70 17.69 3.27
N GLN A 164 11.42 17.98 2.01
CA GLN A 164 12.26 18.82 1.16
C GLN A 164 12.32 20.25 1.67
N ALA A 165 11.19 20.82 2.08
CA ALA A 165 11.17 22.14 2.71
C ALA A 165 12.00 22.18 3.99
N PHE A 166 11.86 21.17 4.87
CA PHE A 166 12.70 21.06 6.06
C PHE A 166 14.18 21.08 5.68
N GLY A 167 14.59 20.17 4.80
CA GLY A 167 15.99 20.03 4.46
C GLY A 167 16.57 21.29 3.80
N TRP A 168 15.87 21.89 2.83
CA TRP A 168 16.36 23.12 2.21
C TRP A 168 16.38 24.31 3.16
N ARG A 169 15.53 24.31 4.20
CA ARG A 169 15.59 25.33 5.26
C ARG A 169 16.90 25.26 6.01
N GLU A 170 17.30 24.05 6.44
CA GLU A 170 18.58 23.84 7.13
C GLU A 170 19.74 24.20 6.19
N VAL A 171 19.74 23.69 4.95
CA VAL A 171 20.84 23.94 3.98
C VAL A 171 21.07 25.43 3.67
N PHE A 172 20.06 26.27 3.83
CA PHE A 172 20.16 27.71 3.57
C PHE A 172 20.08 28.57 4.85
N ASP A 173 20.13 27.96 6.02
CA ASP A 173 20.02 28.61 7.34
C ASP A 173 18.82 29.57 7.42
N TRP A 174 17.71 29.19 6.80
CA TRP A 174 16.55 30.06 6.72
C TRP A 174 15.93 30.25 8.10
N GLY A 175 15.92 31.51 8.55
CA GLY A 175 15.38 31.92 9.83
C GLY A 175 16.45 32.17 10.89
N GLU A 176 17.70 31.81 10.60
CA GLU A 176 18.82 32.08 11.48
C GLU A 176 19.26 33.53 11.29
N ARG A 177 19.64 34.16 12.40
CA ARG A 177 20.16 35.53 12.40
C ARG A 177 21.46 35.54 13.17
N GLU A 178 22.50 36.02 12.53
CA GLU A 178 23.76 36.30 13.21
C GLU A 178 23.59 37.54 14.09
N GLN A 179 23.67 37.37 15.40
CA GLN A 179 23.69 38.48 16.35
C GLN A 179 25.12 38.75 16.80
N CYS A 180 25.63 39.92 16.42
CA CYS A 180 26.96 40.37 16.78
C CYS A 180 26.93 41.35 17.94
N TYR A 181 27.67 41.02 19.00
CA TYR A 181 27.92 41.89 20.14
C TYR A 181 29.36 42.39 20.07
N THR A 182 29.57 43.68 20.31
CA THR A 182 30.92 44.25 20.42
C THR A 182 31.23 44.42 21.89
N TYR A 183 32.21 43.68 22.39
CA TYR A 183 32.71 43.80 23.76
C TYR A 183 34.22 44.07 23.71
N ASP A 184 34.64 45.17 24.33
CA ASP A 184 36.06 45.56 24.44
C ASP A 184 36.85 45.50 23.11
N SER A 185 36.31 46.13 22.05
CA SER A 185 36.86 46.14 20.67
C SER A 185 36.90 44.79 19.93
N GLN A 186 36.46 43.69 20.54
CA GLN A 186 36.24 42.41 19.86
C GLN A 186 34.77 42.27 19.46
N ARG A 187 34.52 41.89 18.20
CA ARG A 187 33.18 41.58 17.70
C ARG A 187 32.99 40.07 17.80
N SER A 188 32.11 39.64 18.70
CA SER A 188 31.70 38.23 18.82
C SER A 188 30.30 38.09 18.24
N CYS A 189 30.13 37.16 17.33
CA CYS A 189 28.86 36.87 16.68
C CYS A 189 28.41 35.46 17.09
N TYR A 190 27.12 35.33 17.38
CA TYR A 190 26.49 34.04 17.68
C TYR A 190 25.29 33.88 16.75
N GLU A 191 25.11 32.66 16.25
CA GLU A 191 23.91 32.24 15.54
C GLU A 191 22.78 32.06 16.55
N THR A 192 21.62 32.64 16.26
CA THR A 192 20.42 32.38 17.05
C THR A 192 19.61 31.27 16.40
N ASP A 193 19.13 30.35 17.24
CA ASP A 193 18.21 29.30 16.82
C ASP A 193 17.08 29.86 15.94
N PRO A 194 16.71 29.15 14.86
CA PRO A 194 15.63 29.59 13.99
C PRO A 194 14.34 29.66 14.80
N SER A 195 13.56 30.71 14.58
CA SER A 195 12.24 30.82 15.20
C SER A 195 11.36 29.63 14.82
N THR A 196 10.64 29.07 15.80
CA THR A 196 9.64 28.01 15.60
C THR A 196 8.68 28.36 14.45
N GLU A 197 8.29 29.64 14.35
CA GLU A 197 7.46 30.18 13.26
C GLU A 197 8.05 29.90 11.87
N THR A 198 9.34 30.16 11.67
CA THR A 198 10.02 29.96 10.38
C THR A 198 10.12 28.48 10.02
N VAL A 199 10.42 27.63 11.02
CA VAL A 199 10.48 26.17 10.83
C VAL A 199 9.12 25.64 10.34
N PHE A 200 8.05 25.90 11.08
CA PHE A 200 6.73 25.40 10.72
C PHE A 200 6.16 26.04 9.44
N THR A 201 6.43 27.32 9.19
CA THR A 201 6.03 27.98 7.94
C THR A 201 6.62 27.26 6.74
N THR A 202 7.92 26.96 6.80
CA THR A 202 8.62 26.28 5.69
C THR A 202 8.06 24.87 5.47
N LEU A 203 7.87 24.10 6.56
CA LEU A 203 7.28 22.76 6.52
C LEU A 203 5.88 22.74 5.90
N VAL A 204 5.01 23.69 6.29
CA VAL A 204 3.64 23.82 5.78
C VAL A 204 3.66 24.19 4.30
N LEU A 205 4.46 25.19 3.91
CA LEU A 205 4.55 25.63 2.52
C LEU A 205 5.06 24.52 1.60
N GLY A 206 6.14 23.83 1.98
CA GLY A 206 6.67 22.71 1.21
C GLY A 206 5.68 21.55 1.10
N GLY A 207 5.04 21.22 2.22
CA GLY A 207 4.01 20.18 2.26
C GLY A 207 2.83 20.45 1.32
N LEU A 208 2.28 21.66 1.38
CA LEU A 208 1.18 22.08 0.50
C LEU A 208 1.62 22.17 -0.98
N ALA A 209 2.83 22.66 -1.25
CA ALA A 209 3.37 22.71 -2.61
C ALA A 209 3.57 21.30 -3.19
N GLY A 210 4.12 20.37 -2.39
CA GLY A 210 4.29 18.96 -2.75
C GLY A 210 2.95 18.26 -2.99
N LEU A 211 1.97 18.49 -2.11
CA LEU A 211 0.61 17.97 -2.25
C LEU A 211 -0.06 18.48 -3.52
N ALA A 212 0.00 19.78 -3.80
CA ALA A 212 -0.58 20.39 -5.00
C ALA A 212 0.06 19.84 -6.28
N THR A 213 1.38 19.72 -6.29
CA THR A 213 2.15 19.16 -7.42
C THR A 213 1.76 17.70 -7.66
N ALA A 214 1.72 16.88 -6.62
CA ALA A 214 1.33 15.49 -6.72
C ALA A 214 -0.14 15.31 -7.13
N ALA A 215 -1.05 16.15 -6.64
CA ALA A 215 -2.45 16.16 -7.08
C ALA A 215 -2.59 16.53 -8.56
N ALA A 216 -1.72 17.39 -9.09
CA ALA A 216 -1.68 17.68 -10.52
C ALA A 216 -1.21 16.46 -11.34
N PHE A 217 -0.16 15.75 -10.89
CA PHE A 217 0.31 14.53 -11.55
C PHE A 217 -0.64 13.35 -11.44
N ALA A 218 -1.34 13.22 -10.32
CA ALA A 218 -2.34 12.19 -10.08
C ALA A 218 -3.57 12.28 -11.01
N ARG A 219 -3.67 13.32 -11.84
CA ARG A 219 -4.64 13.38 -12.95
C ARG A 219 -4.34 12.35 -14.05
N LYS A 220 -3.13 11.81 -14.10
CA LYS A 220 -2.74 10.71 -15.00
C LYS A 220 -3.04 9.37 -14.35
N ASP A 221 -3.20 8.34 -15.16
CA ASP A 221 -3.30 6.96 -14.67
C ASP A 221 -1.94 6.50 -14.15
N ILE A 222 -1.83 6.47 -12.82
CA ILE A 222 -0.62 6.00 -12.13
C ILE A 222 -0.94 4.66 -11.50
N THR A 223 -0.16 3.64 -11.87
CA THR A 223 -0.30 2.30 -11.28
C THR A 223 0.29 2.30 -9.86
N ALA A 224 -0.25 1.44 -9.00
CA ALA A 224 0.26 1.26 -7.63
C ALA A 224 1.76 0.93 -7.59
N GLY A 225 2.26 0.14 -8.53
CA GLY A 225 3.68 -0.21 -8.61
C GLY A 225 4.55 0.93 -9.12
N THR A 226 4.07 1.76 -10.06
CA THR A 226 4.78 2.98 -10.47
C THR A 226 4.92 3.95 -9.29
N SER A 227 3.83 4.25 -8.58
CA SER A 227 3.85 5.08 -7.37
C SER A 227 4.83 4.56 -6.33
N THR A 228 4.83 3.25 -6.09
CA THR A 228 5.73 2.60 -5.13
C THR A 228 7.20 2.70 -5.54
N LEU A 229 7.52 2.49 -6.82
CA LEU A 229 8.89 2.63 -7.34
C LEU A 229 9.38 4.07 -7.29
N VAL A 230 8.53 5.07 -7.55
CA VAL A 230 8.89 6.49 -7.44
C VAL A 230 9.22 6.85 -5.99
N ASN A 231 8.39 6.41 -5.04
CA ASN A 231 8.64 6.61 -3.61
C ASN A 231 9.97 5.95 -3.19
N PHE A 232 10.18 4.68 -3.53
CA PHE A 232 11.47 4.02 -3.25
C PHE A 232 12.65 4.68 -3.98
N GLY A 233 12.45 5.19 -5.19
CA GLY A 233 13.45 5.97 -5.90
C GLY A 233 13.90 7.18 -5.10
N ALA A 234 12.96 7.91 -4.49
CA ALA A 234 13.28 9.03 -3.62
C ALA A 234 14.05 8.59 -2.37
N LEU A 235 13.61 7.54 -1.69
CA LEU A 235 14.25 7.05 -0.46
C LEU A 235 15.67 6.51 -0.71
N TRP A 236 15.83 5.66 -1.73
CA TRP A 236 17.15 5.15 -2.12
C TRP A 236 18.05 6.26 -2.67
N GLY A 237 17.47 7.21 -3.42
CA GLY A 237 18.17 8.41 -3.86
C GLY A 237 18.75 9.21 -2.68
N SER A 238 17.96 9.42 -1.62
CA SER A 238 18.43 10.08 -0.40
C SER A 238 19.54 9.31 0.28
N TRP A 239 19.37 7.99 0.45
CA TRP A 239 20.40 7.12 1.03
C TRP A 239 21.72 7.21 0.24
N TYR A 240 21.66 7.12 -1.09
CA TYR A 240 22.85 7.26 -1.92
C TYR A 240 23.42 8.68 -1.92
N GLY A 241 22.59 9.71 -1.70
CA GLY A 241 23.04 11.07 -1.46
C GLY A 241 23.91 11.17 -0.21
N VAL A 242 23.42 10.67 0.94
CA VAL A 242 24.19 10.60 2.19
C VAL A 242 25.47 9.79 2.02
N ALA A 243 25.36 8.57 1.48
CA ALA A 243 26.52 7.70 1.34
C ALA A 243 27.58 8.32 0.41
N SER A 244 27.16 9.01 -0.65
CA SER A 244 28.08 9.70 -1.56
C SER A 244 28.74 10.91 -0.90
N SER A 245 28.04 11.67 -0.05
CA SER A 245 28.65 12.84 0.61
C SER A 245 29.83 12.40 1.48
N VAL A 246 29.70 11.30 2.22
CA VAL A 246 30.81 10.77 3.03
C VAL A 246 31.92 10.18 2.16
N VAL A 247 31.59 9.45 1.09
CA VAL A 247 32.60 8.90 0.18
C VAL A 247 33.40 10.00 -0.54
N PHE A 248 32.79 11.16 -0.77
CA PHE A 248 33.45 12.33 -1.37
C PHE A 248 34.00 13.32 -0.33
N ASP A 249 34.10 12.91 0.94
CA ASP A 249 34.71 13.69 2.02
C ASP A 249 34.03 15.07 2.23
N VAL A 250 32.70 15.08 2.21
CA VAL A 250 31.89 16.26 2.49
C VAL A 250 31.67 16.34 4.00
N GLU A 251 32.59 17.02 4.69
CA GLU A 251 32.60 17.16 6.16
C GLU A 251 31.48 18.08 6.70
N ASP A 252 30.99 19.00 5.86
CA ASP A 252 29.98 19.99 6.23
C ASP A 252 28.58 19.34 6.29
N GLY A 253 27.92 19.48 7.44
CA GLY A 253 26.60 18.92 7.71
C GLY A 253 25.53 19.39 6.74
N ASP A 254 25.55 20.68 6.39
CA ASP A 254 24.57 21.26 5.47
C ASP A 254 24.80 20.78 4.05
N GLN A 255 26.07 20.63 3.66
CA GLN A 255 26.40 20.03 2.39
C GLN A 255 25.94 18.57 2.35
N THR A 256 26.21 17.76 3.38
CA THR A 256 25.72 16.37 3.46
C THR A 256 24.20 16.29 3.36
N LEU A 257 23.47 17.18 4.02
CA LEU A 257 22.01 17.28 3.88
C LEU A 257 21.60 17.70 2.45
N ALA A 258 22.28 18.66 1.84
CA ALA A 258 22.04 19.05 0.45
C ALA A 258 22.23 17.88 -0.52
N TRP A 259 23.32 17.10 -0.36
CA TRP A 259 23.56 15.87 -1.11
C TRP A 259 22.43 14.85 -0.94
N THR A 260 21.91 14.71 0.28
CA THR A 260 20.76 13.85 0.59
C THR A 260 19.50 14.30 -0.15
N LEU A 261 19.19 15.60 -0.12
CA LEU A 261 17.99 16.15 -0.78
C LEU A 261 18.08 16.05 -2.30
N VAL A 262 19.24 16.38 -2.87
CA VAL A 262 19.52 16.28 -4.30
C VAL A 262 19.46 14.83 -4.76
N GLY A 263 20.11 13.91 -4.03
CA GLY A 263 20.07 12.48 -4.30
C GLY A 263 18.64 11.95 -4.29
N GLY A 264 17.84 12.35 -3.29
CA GLY A 264 16.42 11.99 -3.21
C GLY A 264 15.61 12.47 -4.41
N ASN A 265 15.77 13.72 -4.82
CA ASN A 265 15.09 14.26 -6.00
C ASN A 265 15.55 13.58 -7.30
N ALA A 266 16.85 13.30 -7.43
CA ALA A 266 17.40 12.59 -8.58
C ALA A 266 16.82 11.17 -8.69
N GLY A 267 16.76 10.43 -7.58
CA GLY A 267 16.18 9.09 -7.54
C GLY A 267 14.67 9.08 -7.81
N LEU A 268 13.93 10.06 -7.28
CA LEU A 268 12.51 10.28 -7.57
C LEU A 268 12.30 10.50 -9.07
N LEU A 269 13.01 11.45 -9.67
CA LEU A 269 12.90 11.80 -11.09
C LEU A 269 13.28 10.64 -12.00
N ALA A 270 14.38 9.94 -11.69
CA ALA A 270 14.82 8.77 -12.44
C ALA A 270 13.71 7.69 -12.47
N MET A 271 13.14 7.37 -11.31
CA MET A 271 12.06 6.38 -11.24
C MET A 271 10.76 6.89 -11.86
N ALA A 272 10.44 8.18 -11.79
CA ALA A 272 9.25 8.75 -12.44
C ALA A 272 9.30 8.58 -13.97
N VAL A 273 10.50 8.64 -14.56
CA VAL A 273 10.70 8.44 -16.00
C VAL A 273 10.72 6.96 -16.38
N ILE A 274 11.31 6.10 -15.54
CA ILE A 274 11.57 4.70 -15.88
C ILE A 274 10.40 3.78 -15.50
N ALA A 275 9.84 3.95 -14.30
CA ALA A 275 8.86 3.03 -13.71
C ALA A 275 7.60 2.78 -14.58
N PRO A 276 7.03 3.77 -15.30
CA PRO A 276 5.87 3.52 -16.16
C PRO A 276 6.13 2.48 -17.26
N ARG A 277 7.38 2.32 -17.70
CA ARG A 277 7.75 1.36 -18.76
C ARG A 277 7.87 -0.07 -18.24
N TRP A 278 8.11 -0.26 -16.96
CA TRP A 278 8.35 -1.59 -16.39
C TRP A 278 7.07 -2.34 -16.00
N GLN A 279 5.95 -1.64 -15.84
CA GLN A 279 4.64 -2.21 -15.46
C GLN A 279 4.72 -3.18 -14.25
N ILE A 280 5.62 -2.88 -13.31
CA ILE A 280 5.89 -3.71 -12.14
C ILE A 280 4.72 -3.61 -11.15
N SER A 281 4.36 -4.71 -10.49
CA SER A 281 3.39 -4.66 -9.39
C SER A 281 3.96 -4.02 -8.12
N ARG A 282 3.08 -3.48 -7.26
CA ARG A 282 3.47 -2.96 -5.93
C ARG A 282 4.23 -4.01 -5.11
N ALA A 283 3.82 -5.27 -5.16
CA ALA A 283 4.45 -6.36 -4.40
C ALA A 283 5.88 -6.61 -4.90
N ARG A 284 6.08 -6.69 -6.22
CA ARG A 284 7.41 -6.84 -6.81
C ARG A 284 8.31 -5.64 -6.48
N ALA A 285 7.81 -4.41 -6.56
CA ALA A 285 8.59 -3.23 -6.17
C ALA A 285 9.06 -3.28 -4.70
N ARG A 286 8.19 -3.71 -3.78
CA ARG A 286 8.54 -3.91 -2.36
C ARG A 286 9.60 -5.00 -2.17
N LEU A 287 9.47 -6.12 -2.88
CA LEU A 287 10.47 -7.20 -2.81
C LEU A 287 11.85 -6.73 -3.30
N ILE A 288 11.91 -5.93 -4.35
CA ILE A 288 13.15 -5.31 -4.81
C ILE A 288 13.75 -4.45 -3.69
N SER A 289 12.96 -3.57 -3.07
CA SER A 289 13.44 -2.73 -1.98
C SER A 289 13.88 -3.52 -0.75
N ILE A 290 13.18 -4.60 -0.39
CA ILE A 290 13.57 -5.49 0.71
C ILE A 290 14.93 -6.14 0.42
N ALA A 291 15.18 -6.57 -0.82
CA ALA A 291 16.48 -7.10 -1.20
C ALA A 291 17.59 -6.04 -1.09
N GLY A 292 17.30 -4.77 -1.43
CA GLY A 292 18.19 -3.65 -1.17
C GLY A 292 18.51 -3.45 0.31
N VAL A 293 17.49 -3.50 1.19
CA VAL A 293 17.68 -3.41 2.65
C VAL A 293 18.49 -4.60 3.17
N ALA A 294 18.23 -5.82 2.67
CA ALA A 294 19.02 -6.99 3.04
C ALA A 294 20.50 -6.83 2.63
N GLY A 295 20.75 -6.26 1.45
CA GLY A 295 22.09 -5.89 1.01
C GLY A 295 22.74 -4.85 1.94
N LEU A 296 22.02 -3.80 2.31
CA LEU A 296 22.47 -2.76 3.24
C LEU A 296 22.86 -3.33 4.61
N VAL A 297 21.97 -4.11 5.22
CA VAL A 297 22.22 -4.78 6.51
C VAL A 297 23.39 -5.75 6.41
N GLY A 298 23.48 -6.51 5.31
CA GLY A 298 24.62 -7.38 5.04
C GLY A 298 25.94 -6.60 4.93
N GLY A 299 25.91 -5.41 4.31
CA GLY A 299 27.07 -4.52 4.22
C GLY A 299 27.55 -4.04 5.58
N PHE A 300 26.65 -3.52 6.42
CA PHE A 300 27.01 -3.15 7.80
C PHE A 300 27.52 -4.36 8.61
N GLY A 301 26.97 -5.55 8.37
CA GLY A 301 27.51 -6.78 8.96
C GLY A 301 28.94 -7.10 8.50
N LEU A 302 29.25 -6.86 7.23
CA LEU A 302 30.61 -7.02 6.69
C LEU A 302 31.57 -5.98 7.26
N ASP A 303 31.13 -4.73 7.45
CA ASP A 303 31.96 -3.70 8.09
C ASP A 303 32.35 -4.05 9.51
N LEU A 304 31.41 -4.57 10.31
CA LEU A 304 31.71 -5.02 11.67
C LEU A 304 32.73 -6.16 11.72
N LEU A 305 32.78 -7.00 10.68
CA LEU A 305 33.73 -8.10 10.56
C LEU A 305 35.08 -7.66 10.01
N ALA A 306 35.08 -6.75 9.03
CA ALA A 306 36.29 -6.27 8.37
C ALA A 306 37.01 -5.19 9.19
N GLN A 307 36.27 -4.44 10.02
CA GLN A 307 36.73 -3.29 10.81
C GLN A 307 37.62 -2.35 9.98
N PRO A 308 37.06 -1.74 8.91
CA PRO A 308 37.85 -0.85 8.07
C PRO A 308 38.39 0.32 8.87
N GLU A 309 39.64 0.72 8.60
CA GLU A 309 40.30 1.82 9.32
C GLU A 309 39.78 3.21 8.92
N SER A 310 39.12 3.32 7.75
CA SER A 310 38.67 4.58 7.16
C SER A 310 37.15 4.72 7.24
N GLU A 311 36.66 5.89 7.68
CA GLU A 311 35.22 6.17 7.86
C GLU A 311 34.44 6.07 6.53
N GLU A 312 35.07 6.37 5.40
CA GLU A 312 34.48 6.29 4.06
C GLU A 312 34.12 4.85 3.69
N MET A 313 34.93 3.88 4.13
CA MET A 313 34.67 2.46 3.88
C MET A 313 33.44 1.95 4.64
N VAL A 314 33.18 2.53 5.82
CA VAL A 314 32.00 2.20 6.66
C VAL A 314 30.68 2.55 5.96
N LEU A 315 30.68 3.49 5.01
CA LEU A 315 29.50 3.80 4.21
C LEU A 315 29.57 3.25 2.78
N LEU A 316 30.77 3.13 2.22
CA LEU A 316 30.97 2.58 0.87
C LEU A 316 30.52 1.11 0.77
N ILE A 317 30.84 0.28 1.78
CA ILE A 317 30.48 -1.13 1.76
C ILE A 317 28.95 -1.32 1.80
N PRO A 318 28.19 -0.76 2.77
CA PRO A 318 26.72 -0.79 2.77
C PRO A 318 26.09 -0.17 1.52
N MET A 319 26.70 0.88 0.97
CA MET A 319 26.27 1.48 -0.29
C MET A 319 26.35 0.48 -1.45
N ILE A 320 27.49 -0.18 -1.65
CA ILE A 320 27.68 -1.14 -2.73
C ILE A 320 26.80 -2.38 -2.52
N THR A 321 26.75 -2.92 -1.31
CA THR A 321 25.96 -4.13 -1.04
C THR A 321 24.47 -3.88 -1.13
N SER A 322 23.97 -2.71 -0.74
CA SER A 322 22.56 -2.32 -0.95
C SER A 322 22.21 -2.22 -2.43
N ALA A 323 23.09 -1.63 -3.24
CA ALA A 323 22.92 -1.57 -4.70
C ALA A 323 22.90 -2.97 -5.32
N ALA A 324 23.82 -3.84 -4.92
CA ALA A 324 23.84 -5.24 -5.33
C ALA A 324 22.55 -5.97 -4.92
N GLY A 325 22.03 -5.71 -3.72
CA GLY A 325 20.76 -6.22 -3.23
C GLY A 325 19.56 -5.79 -4.08
N LEU A 326 19.49 -4.50 -4.47
CA LEU A 326 18.46 -3.99 -5.38
C LEU A 326 18.51 -4.68 -6.74
N VAL A 327 19.72 -4.80 -7.33
CA VAL A 327 19.91 -5.47 -8.63
C VAL A 327 19.53 -6.95 -8.56
N ALA A 328 19.98 -7.65 -7.53
CA ALA A 328 19.61 -9.05 -7.29
C ALA A 328 18.10 -9.20 -7.11
N GLY A 329 17.47 -8.34 -6.31
CA GLY A 329 16.03 -8.31 -6.12
C GLY A 329 15.27 -8.08 -7.42
N ALA A 330 15.71 -7.14 -8.26
CA ALA A 330 15.11 -6.86 -9.56
C ALA A 330 15.19 -8.07 -10.50
N GLN A 331 16.34 -8.75 -10.50
CA GLN A 331 16.57 -9.93 -11.34
C GLN A 331 15.80 -11.16 -10.85
N TRP A 332 15.79 -11.43 -9.55
CA TRP A 332 15.09 -12.59 -8.97
C TRP A 332 13.57 -12.46 -9.06
N THR A 333 13.06 -11.23 -9.06
CA THR A 333 11.62 -10.97 -9.15
C THR A 333 11.12 -10.72 -10.58
N LYS A 334 11.97 -10.87 -11.60
CA LYS A 334 11.61 -10.52 -12.99
C LYS A 334 10.31 -11.17 -13.50
N ASP A 335 10.07 -12.42 -13.11
CA ASP A 335 8.88 -13.18 -13.52
C ASP A 335 7.77 -13.15 -12.47
N TYR A 336 7.94 -12.41 -11.36
CA TYR A 336 7.01 -12.46 -10.22
C TYR A 336 5.58 -12.12 -10.66
N ASP A 337 5.41 -11.04 -11.42
CA ASP A 337 4.09 -10.57 -11.87
C ASP A 337 3.45 -11.51 -12.90
N ALA A 338 4.26 -12.20 -13.71
CA ALA A 338 3.77 -13.22 -14.65
C ALA A 338 3.33 -14.49 -13.90
N ARG A 339 4.13 -14.95 -12.94
CA ARG A 339 3.80 -16.12 -12.10
C ARG A 339 2.58 -15.86 -11.22
N GLN A 340 2.42 -14.65 -10.69
CA GLN A 340 1.28 -14.30 -9.86
C GLN A 340 -0.02 -14.28 -10.68
N ARG A 341 0.01 -13.71 -11.90
CA ARG A 341 -1.11 -13.81 -12.86
C ARG A 341 -1.46 -15.26 -13.16
N GLY A 342 -0.45 -16.08 -13.46
CA GLY A 342 -0.61 -17.51 -13.68
C GLY A 342 -1.15 -18.28 -12.46
N ARG A 343 -0.82 -17.88 -11.22
CA ARG A 343 -1.41 -18.51 -10.01
C ARG A 343 -2.87 -18.19 -9.84
N PHE A 344 -3.30 -16.95 -10.11
CA PHE A 344 -4.71 -16.59 -10.07
C PHE A 344 -5.50 -17.30 -11.18
N GLU A 345 -4.93 -17.41 -12.38
CA GLU A 345 -5.55 -18.15 -13.50
C GLU A 345 -5.62 -19.65 -13.21
N ASN A 346 -4.57 -20.22 -12.63
CA ASN A 346 -4.49 -21.64 -12.29
C ASN A 346 -5.08 -21.98 -10.90
N GLY A 347 -5.65 -20.99 -10.20
CA GLY A 347 -6.27 -21.13 -8.88
C GLY A 347 -5.37 -21.80 -7.84
N ALA A 348 -4.09 -21.43 -7.81
CA ALA A 348 -3.16 -21.92 -6.79
C ALA A 348 -3.64 -21.44 -5.42
N GLY A 349 -4.02 -22.37 -4.57
CA GLY A 349 -4.61 -22.10 -3.26
C GLY A 349 -3.61 -21.57 -2.24
N ASP A 350 -4.11 -20.99 -1.15
CA ASP A 350 -3.33 -20.55 0.03
C ASP A 350 -2.69 -21.72 0.82
N ALA A 351 -2.40 -22.85 0.16
CA ALA A 351 -1.91 -24.06 0.79
C ALA A 351 -0.37 -24.15 0.74
N LEU A 352 0.26 -24.60 1.84
CA LEU A 352 1.71 -24.87 1.88
C LEU A 352 2.11 -25.96 0.87
N LEU A 353 1.28 -26.99 0.74
CA LEU A 353 1.41 -28.10 -0.18
C LEU A 353 0.15 -28.18 -1.03
N GLU A 354 0.28 -27.96 -2.33
CA GLU A 354 -0.82 -28.11 -3.27
C GLU A 354 -0.51 -29.25 -4.25
N LEU A 355 -1.30 -30.33 -4.18
CA LEU A 355 -1.24 -31.44 -5.13
C LEU A 355 -2.41 -31.28 -6.11
N ARG A 356 -2.11 -31.01 -7.38
CA ARG A 356 -3.12 -30.75 -8.40
C ARG A 356 -2.79 -31.45 -9.70
N ASP A 357 -3.72 -32.27 -10.20
CA ASP A 357 -3.56 -33.03 -11.45
C ASP A 357 -2.24 -33.84 -11.47
N GLY A 358 -1.90 -34.47 -10.33
CA GLY A 358 -0.66 -35.24 -10.15
C GLY A 358 0.62 -34.40 -10.02
N ARG A 359 0.54 -33.07 -10.05
CA ARG A 359 1.69 -32.18 -9.82
C ARG A 359 1.69 -31.67 -8.38
N LEU A 360 2.79 -31.92 -7.67
CA LEU A 360 3.05 -31.36 -6.35
C LEU A 360 3.63 -29.96 -6.52
N SER A 361 3.07 -28.97 -5.82
CA SER A 361 3.60 -27.61 -5.74
C SER A 361 3.62 -27.13 -4.30
N PHE A 362 4.57 -26.26 -3.97
CA PHE A 362 4.72 -25.68 -2.65
C PHE A 362 4.31 -24.21 -2.68
N GLY A 363 3.31 -23.86 -1.88
CA GLY A 363 2.83 -22.49 -1.68
C GLY A 363 3.33 -21.91 -0.36
N GLY A 364 3.12 -20.60 -0.17
CA GLY A 364 3.23 -20.00 1.16
C GLY A 364 1.87 -20.11 1.83
N ALA A 365 1.79 -20.75 3.00
CA ALA A 365 0.55 -20.77 3.77
C ALA A 365 0.27 -19.35 4.28
N SER A 366 -0.64 -18.65 3.62
CA SER A 366 -1.10 -17.32 4.04
C SER A 366 -2.04 -17.50 5.25
N PRO A 367 -1.75 -16.92 6.42
CA PRO A 367 -2.73 -16.86 7.50
C PRO A 367 -3.92 -15.98 7.06
N GLY A 368 -5.11 -16.58 6.95
CA GLY A 368 -6.35 -15.88 6.66
C GLY A 368 -7.22 -15.74 7.92
N PRO A 369 -7.85 -14.59 8.20
CA PRO A 369 -8.81 -14.50 9.29
C PRO A 369 -10.00 -15.44 9.03
N VAL A 370 -10.43 -16.18 10.05
CA VAL A 370 -11.59 -17.07 9.97
C VAL A 370 -12.42 -16.92 11.24
N LEU A 371 -13.73 -17.10 11.15
CA LEU A 371 -14.57 -17.27 12.32
C LEU A 371 -14.61 -18.77 12.67
N LEU A 372 -14.10 -19.12 13.84
CA LEU A 372 -14.13 -20.48 14.34
C LEU A 372 -15.41 -20.69 15.15
N PRO A 373 -16.18 -21.76 14.88
CA PRO A 373 -17.30 -22.13 15.73
C PRO A 373 -16.75 -22.75 17.03
N GLU A 374 -17.01 -22.10 18.15
CA GLU A 374 -16.64 -22.54 19.48
C GLU A 374 -17.91 -22.95 20.25
N ARG A 375 -17.90 -24.14 20.85
CA ARG A 375 -19.06 -24.63 21.61
C ARG A 375 -18.97 -24.09 23.03
N GLY A 376 -19.86 -23.16 23.38
CA GLY A 376 -19.94 -22.61 24.73
C GLY A 376 -20.32 -23.67 25.77
N ARG A 377 -20.01 -23.42 27.05
CA ARG A 377 -20.40 -24.29 28.18
C ARG A 377 -21.90 -24.52 28.29
N ASP A 378 -22.70 -23.62 27.74
CA ASP A 378 -24.16 -23.70 27.63
C ASP A 378 -24.64 -24.54 26.43
N GLY A 379 -23.72 -25.16 25.68
CA GLY A 379 -24.01 -25.93 24.48
C GLY A 379 -24.34 -25.09 23.24
N ARG A 380 -24.33 -23.74 23.34
CA ARG A 380 -24.58 -22.86 22.20
C ARG A 380 -23.32 -22.68 21.37
N LEU A 381 -23.48 -22.61 20.04
CA LEU A 381 -22.38 -22.19 19.15
C LEU A 381 -22.12 -20.69 19.34
N ARG A 382 -20.88 -20.35 19.66
CA ARG A 382 -20.33 -18.98 19.59
C ARG A 382 -19.32 -18.93 18.45
N TRP A 383 -19.15 -17.77 17.84
CA TRP A 383 -18.14 -17.55 16.81
C TRP A 383 -17.02 -16.72 17.42
N SER A 384 -15.80 -17.24 17.41
CA SER A 384 -14.61 -16.52 17.83
C SER A 384 -13.72 -16.20 16.62
N PRO A 385 -13.09 -15.02 16.57
CA PRO A 385 -12.09 -14.72 15.55
C PRO A 385 -10.90 -15.67 15.72
N GLY A 386 -10.40 -16.20 14.61
CA GLY A 386 -9.26 -17.09 14.54
C GLY A 386 -8.46 -16.87 13.26
N VAL A 387 -7.37 -17.63 13.13
CA VAL A 387 -6.50 -17.62 11.96
C VAL A 387 -6.50 -19.01 11.35
N LYS A 388 -6.82 -19.10 10.06
CA LYS A 388 -6.74 -20.32 9.26
C LYS A 388 -5.42 -20.31 8.48
N LEU A 389 -4.65 -21.37 8.62
CA LEU A 389 -3.52 -21.69 7.76
C LEU A 389 -3.87 -22.97 6.99
N THR A 390 -3.94 -22.87 5.67
CA THR A 390 -4.12 -24.07 4.83
C THR A 390 -2.74 -24.70 4.64
N LEU A 391 -2.53 -25.89 5.19
CA LEU A 391 -1.24 -26.58 5.05
C LEU A 391 -1.21 -27.46 3.81
N VAL A 392 -2.30 -28.16 3.50
CA VAL A 392 -2.36 -29.08 2.37
C VAL A 392 -3.68 -28.86 1.63
N GLN A 393 -3.60 -28.75 0.31
CA GLN A 393 -4.75 -28.72 -0.59
C GLN A 393 -4.49 -29.71 -1.72
N ALA A 394 -5.26 -30.80 -1.76
CA ALA A 394 -5.19 -31.77 -2.84
C ALA A 394 -6.45 -31.64 -3.70
N THR A 395 -6.25 -31.47 -5.01
CA THR A 395 -7.30 -31.54 -6.02
C THR A 395 -6.93 -32.70 -6.94
N PHE A 396 -7.72 -33.78 -6.86
CA PHE A 396 -7.51 -35.01 -7.64
C PHE A 396 -8.27 -34.97 -8.95
#